data_AF-A0A9K3GRC9-F1
#
_entry.id   AF-A0A9K3GRC9-F1
#
_cell.length_a   1.000
_cell.length_b   1.000
_cell.length_c   1.000
_cell.angle_alpha   90.00
_cell.angle_beta   90.00
_cell.angle_gamma   90.00
#
_symmetry.space_group_name_H-M   'P 1'
#
loop_
_entity.id
_entity.type
_entity.pdbx_description
1 polymer ?
#
loop_
_entity_poly.entity_id
_entity_poly.type
_entity_poly.pdbx_seq_one_letter_code
_entity_poly.pdbx_strand_id
1 'polypeptide(L)'
;HIILNHTEPDHSSTAVQLAKATGAVLHATPAACNFLAEISNSSDFNHQKVHPGDVLNVNGTEFFFYPAPWLHWGDTMFTHVPALETVFTCDFLGAHYA
;
A
#
# COMPACT_ATOMS: atom_id res chain seq x y z
N HIS A 1 -8.70 1.98 7.60
CA HIS A 1 -7.38 1.49 7.15
C HIS A 1 -7.28 1.74 5.65
N ILE A 2 -6.11 2.12 5.17
CA ILE A 2 -5.77 2.19 3.75
C ILE A 2 -4.53 1.32 3.57
N ILE A 3 -4.53 0.38 2.63
CA ILE A 3 -3.33 -0.40 2.28
C ILE A 3 -2.88 0.10 0.90
N LEU A 4 -1.64 0.57 0.79
CA LEU A 4 -1.09 1.07 -0.47
C LEU A 4 0.09 0.21 -0.90
N ASN A 5 -0.13 -0.61 -1.93
CA ASN A 5 0.87 -1.55 -2.47
C ASN A 5 1.95 -0.86 -3.30
N HIS A 6 1.65 0.29 -3.92
CA HIS A 6 2.53 1.01 -4.81
C HIS A 6 2.18 2.51 -4.89
N THR A 7 3.18 3.37 -5.05
CA THR A 7 3.07 4.82 -4.98
C THR A 7 3.08 5.55 -6.32
N GLU A 8 3.15 4.87 -7.48
CA GLU A 8 2.99 5.57 -8.76
C GLU A 8 1.65 6.35 -8.80
N PRO A 9 1.62 7.58 -9.35
CA PRO A 9 0.46 8.47 -9.16
C PRO A 9 -0.87 7.94 -9.68
N ASP A 10 -0.87 7.03 -10.64
CA ASP A 10 -2.08 6.36 -11.14
C ASP A 10 -2.75 5.45 -10.09
N HIS A 11 -2.04 5.08 -9.02
CA HIS A 11 -2.60 4.38 -7.86
C HIS A 11 -2.69 5.25 -6.59
N SER A 12 -1.80 6.23 -6.44
CA SER A 12 -1.54 6.89 -5.15
C SER A 12 -2.07 8.31 -5.02
N SER A 13 -2.52 8.94 -6.12
CA SER A 13 -2.82 10.39 -6.20
C SER A 13 -3.72 10.94 -5.09
N THR A 14 -4.63 10.12 -4.55
CA THR A 14 -5.58 10.53 -3.50
C THR A 14 -5.29 9.93 -2.13
N ALA A 15 -4.26 9.10 -1.98
CA ALA A 15 -4.05 8.29 -0.78
C ALA A 15 -3.80 9.14 0.47
N VAL A 16 -2.96 10.18 0.36
CA VAL A 16 -2.63 11.08 1.49
C VAL A 16 -3.82 11.96 1.86
N GLN A 17 -4.52 12.52 0.88
CA GLN A 17 -5.71 13.35 1.10
C GLN A 17 -6.83 12.53 1.75
N LEU A 18 -7.04 11.29 1.30
CA LEU A 18 -8.01 10.37 1.88
C LEU A 18 -7.65 10.03 3.33
N ALA A 19 -6.38 9.67 3.61
CA ALA A 19 -5.92 9.37 4.96
C ALA A 19 -6.17 10.52 5.94
N LYS A 20 -5.88 11.77 5.51
CA LYS A 20 -6.16 12.98 6.29
C LYS A 20 -7.65 13.21 6.51
N ALA A 21 -8.44 13.12 5.46
CA ALA A 21 -9.88 13.40 5.51
C ALA A 21 -10.64 12.42 6.42
N THR A 22 -10.20 11.16 6.47
CA THR A 22 -10.89 10.12 7.26
C THR A 22 -10.19 9.79 8.58
N GLY A 23 -8.98 10.30 8.81
CA GLY A 23 -8.12 9.87 9.93
C GLY A 23 -7.64 8.42 9.84
N ALA A 24 -7.74 7.79 8.67
CA ALA A 24 -7.37 6.38 8.51
C ALA A 24 -5.85 6.19 8.56
N VAL A 25 -5.40 5.11 9.20
CA VAL A 25 -3.99 4.67 9.14
C VAL A 25 -3.71 4.10 7.74
N LEU A 26 -2.73 4.67 7.04
CA LEU A 26 -2.19 4.19 5.77
C LEU A 26 -1.04 3.20 6.03
N HIS A 27 -1.17 1.98 5.52
CA HIS A 27 -0.20 0.88 5.66
C HIS A 27 0.54 0.71 4.34
N ALA A 28 1.85 0.93 4.35
CA ALA A 28 2.70 0.82 3.16
C ALA A 28 4.16 0.51 3.53
N THR A 29 4.98 0.12 2.57
CA THR A 29 6.40 -0.15 2.83
C THR A 29 7.14 1.09 3.35
N PRO A 30 8.29 0.95 4.03
CA PRO A 30 9.11 2.10 4.43
C PRO A 30 9.46 3.03 3.27
N ALA A 31 9.75 2.47 2.09
CA ALA A 31 10.03 3.23 0.88
C ALA A 31 8.77 3.97 0.39
N ALA A 32 7.61 3.31 0.36
CA ALA A 32 6.34 3.93 -0.03
C ALA A 32 5.98 5.13 0.86
N CYS A 33 6.13 5.02 2.18
CA CYS A 33 5.86 6.13 3.09
C CYS A 33 6.76 7.34 2.81
N ASN A 34 8.04 7.11 2.49
CA ASN A 34 8.95 8.19 2.11
C ASN A 34 8.53 8.80 0.75
N PHE A 35 8.24 7.96 -0.25
CA PHE A 35 7.84 8.43 -1.57
C PHE A 35 6.54 9.22 -1.53
N LEU A 36 5.54 8.78 -0.77
CA LEU A 36 4.29 9.51 -0.58
C LEU A 36 4.50 10.89 0.05
N ALA A 37 5.41 11.03 1.01
CA ALA A 37 5.69 12.32 1.61
C ALA A 37 6.22 13.32 0.57
N GLU A 38 7.10 12.86 -0.32
CA GLU A 38 7.66 13.67 -1.42
C GLU A 38 6.61 13.92 -2.53
N ILE A 39 5.93 12.88 -3.00
CA ILE A 39 4.91 12.96 -4.07
C ILE A 39 3.76 13.89 -3.66
N SER A 40 3.27 13.77 -2.44
CA SER A 40 2.16 14.59 -1.93
C SER A 40 2.60 15.94 -1.36
N ASN A 41 3.91 16.21 -1.30
CA ASN A 41 4.50 17.34 -0.58
C ASN A 41 3.96 17.47 0.85
N SER A 42 3.75 16.33 1.53
CA SER A 42 3.19 16.31 2.87
C SER A 42 3.56 15.06 3.65
N SER A 43 4.28 15.26 4.76
CA SER A 43 4.57 14.21 5.75
C SER A 43 3.49 14.09 6.84
N ASP A 44 2.52 14.99 6.85
CA ASP A 44 1.48 15.09 7.88
C ASP A 44 0.29 14.19 7.56
N PHE A 45 0.48 12.86 7.59
CA PHE A 45 -0.62 11.91 7.46
C PHE A 45 -0.40 10.69 8.34
N ASN A 46 -1.49 10.10 8.82
CA ASN A 46 -1.43 8.93 9.70
C ASN A 46 -1.00 7.69 8.89
N HIS A 47 0.21 7.19 9.14
CA HIS A 47 0.75 6.04 8.42
C HIS A 47 1.53 5.09 9.32
N GLN A 48 1.56 3.83 8.91
CA GLN A 48 2.31 2.75 9.52
C GLN A 48 3.15 2.05 8.46
N LYS A 49 4.44 1.91 8.74
CA LYS A 49 5.36 1.16 7.89
C LYS A 49 5.11 -0.33 8.12
N VAL A 50 4.96 -1.09 7.04
CA VAL A 50 4.84 -2.55 7.10
C VAL A 50 6.09 -3.24 6.57
N HIS A 51 6.43 -4.35 7.20
CA HIS A 51 7.61 -5.17 6.94
C HIS A 51 7.20 -6.60 6.56
N PRO A 52 8.12 -7.40 5.96
CA PRO A 52 7.84 -8.81 5.72
C PRO A 52 7.47 -9.52 7.02
N GLY A 53 6.36 -10.26 7.01
CA GLY A 53 5.85 -10.99 8.17
C GLY A 53 4.91 -10.18 9.08
N ASP A 54 4.76 -8.87 8.85
CA ASP A 54 3.72 -8.09 9.50
C ASP A 54 2.33 -8.54 9.03
N VAL A 55 1.37 -8.50 9.96
CA VAL A 55 -0.03 -8.85 9.72
C VAL A 55 -0.92 -7.72 10.24
N LEU A 56 -1.79 -7.22 9.37
CA LEU A 56 -2.87 -6.34 9.77
C LEU A 56 -4.15 -7.17 9.93
N ASN A 57 -4.74 -7.15 11.13
CA ASN A 57 -6.06 -7.74 11.36
C ASN A 57 -7.14 -6.65 11.34
N VAL A 58 -8.13 -6.80 10.48
CA VAL A 58 -9.31 -5.92 10.41
C VAL A 58 -10.54 -6.77 10.61
N ASN A 59 -11.18 -6.65 11.77
CA ASN A 59 -12.42 -7.35 12.11
C ASN A 59 -12.35 -8.87 11.86
N GLY A 60 -11.22 -9.50 12.19
CA GLY A 60 -11.00 -10.94 11.99
C GLY A 60 -10.47 -11.33 10.60
N THR A 61 -10.32 -10.39 9.68
CA THR A 61 -9.65 -10.62 8.38
C THR A 61 -8.17 -10.24 8.49
N GLU A 62 -7.28 -11.16 8.15
CA GLU A 62 -5.83 -10.96 8.18
C GLU A 62 -5.28 -10.60 6.81
N PHE A 63 -4.46 -9.54 6.77
CA PHE A 63 -3.75 -9.05 5.59
C PHE A 63 -2.25 -9.20 5.82
N PHE A 64 -1.60 -9.99 4.98
CA PHE A 64 -0.17 -10.27 5.04
C PHE A 64 0.56 -9.46 3.97
N PHE A 65 1.69 -8.84 4.34
CA PHE A 65 2.46 -7.96 3.45
C PHE A 65 3.72 -8.65 2.94
N TYR A 66 3.93 -8.58 1.62
CA TYR A 66 5.06 -9.17 0.92
C TYR A 66 5.77 -8.11 0.07
N PRO A 67 6.81 -7.43 0.60
CA PRO A 67 7.60 -6.50 -0.19
C PRO A 67 8.19 -7.16 -1.43
N ALA A 68 8.02 -6.49 -2.56
CA ALA A 68 8.42 -6.93 -3.89
C ALA A 68 9.14 -5.77 -4.62
N PRO A 69 10.25 -5.25 -4.05
CA PRO A 69 10.90 -4.08 -4.61
C PRO A 69 11.41 -4.36 -6.02
N TRP A 70 11.33 -3.35 -6.88
CA TRP A 70 11.67 -3.41 -8.30
C TRP A 70 10.72 -4.28 -9.14
N LEU A 71 9.51 -4.55 -8.64
CA LEU A 71 8.38 -5.10 -9.41
C LEU A 71 7.19 -4.13 -9.46
N HIS A 72 7.33 -2.90 -9.96
CA HIS A 72 8.48 -2.37 -10.71
C HIS A 72 9.20 -1.17 -10.06
N TRP A 73 8.72 -0.63 -8.94
CA TRP A 73 9.42 0.42 -8.19
C TRP A 73 9.97 -0.11 -6.86
N GLY A 74 10.90 0.62 -6.26
CA GLY A 74 11.53 0.23 -5.00
C GLY A 74 10.58 0.14 -3.79
N ASP A 75 9.36 0.65 -3.91
CA ASP A 75 8.34 0.66 -2.86
C ASP A 75 7.32 -0.47 -2.96
N THR A 76 7.25 -1.17 -4.10
CA THR A 76 6.19 -2.11 -4.41
C THR A 76 6.11 -3.25 -3.40
N MET A 77 4.89 -3.63 -3.03
CA MET A 77 4.57 -4.83 -2.24
C MET A 77 3.28 -5.49 -2.72
N PHE A 78 3.09 -6.76 -2.38
CA PHE A 78 1.83 -7.47 -2.51
C PHE A 78 1.15 -7.62 -1.15
N THR A 79 -0.18 -7.71 -1.18
CA THR A 79 -0.99 -8.00 0.00
C THR A 79 -1.77 -9.29 -0.21
N HIS A 80 -1.63 -10.26 0.69
CA HIS A 80 -2.33 -11.55 0.62
C HIS A 80 -3.38 -11.64 1.72
N VAL A 81 -4.56 -12.14 1.37
CA VAL A 81 -5.66 -12.42 2.30
C VAL A 81 -6.01 -13.91 2.21
N PRO A 82 -5.48 -14.75 3.11
CA PRO A 82 -5.68 -16.20 3.05
C PRO A 82 -7.14 -16.62 3.09
N ALA A 83 -7.96 -15.93 3.90
CA ALA A 83 -9.39 -16.22 4.02
C ALA A 83 -10.18 -16.02 2.71
N LEU A 84 -9.61 -15.26 1.75
CA LEU A 84 -10.20 -15.02 0.44
C LEU A 84 -9.44 -15.76 -0.68
N GLU A 85 -8.40 -16.54 -0.34
CA GLU A 85 -7.49 -17.16 -1.32
C GLU A 85 -6.99 -16.15 -2.38
N THR A 86 -6.81 -14.89 -1.98
CA THR A 86 -6.60 -13.76 -2.91
C THR A 86 -5.33 -12.99 -2.59
N VAL A 87 -4.55 -12.70 -3.62
CA VAL A 87 -3.39 -11.78 -3.56
C VAL A 87 -3.70 -10.52 -4.37
N PHE A 88 -3.56 -9.36 -3.73
CA PHE A 88 -3.59 -8.06 -4.37
C PHE A 88 -2.17 -7.74 -4.86
N THR A 89 -1.96 -7.85 -6.17
CA THR A 89 -0.63 -7.79 -6.81
C THR A 89 -0.26 -6.42 -7.37
N CYS A 90 -1.16 -5.43 -7.29
CA CYS A 90 -0.98 -4.13 -7.95
C CYS A 90 -0.74 -4.32 -9.46
N ASP A 91 0.35 -3.79 -10.01
CA ASP A 91 0.69 -3.86 -11.43
C ASP A 91 1.02 -5.27 -11.90
N PHE A 92 1.55 -6.10 -11.01
CA PHE A 92 1.98 -7.43 -11.39
C PHE A 92 0.77 -8.27 -11.83
N LEU A 93 0.87 -8.84 -13.03
CA LEU A 93 -0.20 -9.57 -13.75
C LEU A 93 -1.36 -8.70 -14.29
N GLY A 94 -1.28 -7.36 -14.12
CA GLY A 94 -2.22 -6.43 -14.73
C GLY A 94 -2.00 -6.26 -16.24
N ALA A 95 -3.03 -5.76 -16.93
CA ALA A 95 -2.93 -5.38 -18.33
C ALA A 95 -3.90 -4.23 -18.66
N HIS A 96 -3.44 -3.27 -19.45
CA HIS A 96 -4.31 -2.32 -20.15
C HIS A 96 -4.63 -2.92 -21.53
N TYR A 97 -5.80 -3.52 -21.67
CA TYR A 97 -6.25 -4.15 -22.91
C TYR A 97 -7.34 -3.28 -23.56
N ALA A 98 -7.20 -3.01 -24.87
CA ALA A 98 -8.10 -2.18 -25.67
C ALA A 98 -8.73 -2.99 -26.80
#